data_AF-A0ABC9D837-F1
#
_entry.id   AF-A0ABC9D837-F1
#
_cell.length_a   1.000
_cell.length_b   1.000
_cell.length_c   1.000
_cell.angle_alpha   90.00
_cell.angle_beta   90.00
_cell.angle_gamma   90.00
#
_symmetry.space_group_name_H-M   'P 1'
#
loop_
_entity.id
_entity.type
_entity.pdbx_description
1 polymer ?
#
loop_
_entity_poly.entity_id
_entity_poly.type
_entity_poly.pdbx_seq_one_letter_code
_entity_poly.pdbx_strand_id
1 'polypeptide(L)'
;MAGGDRLSALPDRTLRRVLSFLDVRDTPRTSVLSRRWRALWRDEDAVNLDTRSYWDHDYNGETVGRVLFRDALAAVGAAGRCPVRKLSIHVESYYQIDYVEGVVRASPGMDAVLAAPAARGLEELRVFLRAEFGERCYNYALPASRFPFQSLRVLDIAGFTLGPPGAAVFGRLETLKMVFIDSSVANLQAMLDAAPNLTRLWLEYLSFDSEELGEGVDSYAMMSKRRVLLRCPAATVAMTLSHCHRTDGLDLDAPGVCSLRYKGFLQHFPFSSTMPSGPPANLRDAHLSFCTTRWCCGDPSGETPKHAMFWESIGVFSRLVVLKVKLLDINDIAVHSEQEQVFLKVFPNLKFLQLKGSYEEDSYSAAVAIGNLLHCCPALQELRLKFKIHRDLYATPSGWVRHSEERQAQLDLEKSMESLQRLKLETRTPPSTGVDADRFDDGDLSALKVRWFPCLDNHLRKIRLEFKLESFNCFDVKLTKFLVENAVVLEEMEVHDGDQKVYNHVHHKLEIWRANSGKSKIKIVGKHNNATSL
;
A
#
# COMPACT_ATOMS: atom_id res chain seq x y z
N MET A 1 -33.19 -31.76 28.26
CA MET A 1 -32.44 -32.15 27.05
C MET A 1 -31.20 -31.28 26.96
N ALA A 2 -30.02 -31.85 27.20
CA ALA A 2 -28.76 -31.11 27.07
C ALA A 2 -28.58 -30.67 25.62
N GLY A 3 -28.33 -29.39 25.38
CA GLY A 3 -28.05 -28.86 24.05
C GLY A 3 -26.78 -29.49 23.51
N GLY A 4 -26.93 -30.51 22.66
CA GLY A 4 -25.81 -31.22 22.06
C GLY A 4 -24.87 -30.28 21.29
N ASP A 5 -23.59 -30.63 21.27
CA ASP A 5 -22.53 -29.90 20.58
C ASP A 5 -22.87 -29.75 19.08
N ARG A 6 -23.44 -28.59 18.73
CA ARG A 6 -23.82 -28.23 17.36
C ARG A 6 -22.60 -28.03 16.46
N LEU A 7 -21.41 -27.77 17.02
CA LEU A 7 -20.18 -27.64 16.24
C LEU A 7 -19.75 -29.02 15.72
N SER A 8 -19.91 -30.09 16.52
CA SER A 8 -19.69 -31.46 16.05
C SER A 8 -20.62 -31.90 14.90
N ALA A 9 -21.67 -31.16 14.56
CA ALA A 9 -22.50 -31.44 13.38
C ALA A 9 -21.86 -30.96 12.06
N LEU A 10 -20.83 -30.11 12.11
CA LEU A 10 -20.17 -29.58 10.92
C LEU A 10 -19.27 -30.64 10.24
N PRO A 11 -19.02 -30.53 8.92
CA PRO A 11 -18.09 -31.40 8.20
C PRO A 11 -16.64 -31.25 8.69
N ASP A 12 -15.83 -32.32 8.60
CA ASP A 12 -14.43 -32.32 9.07
C ASP A 12 -13.61 -31.20 8.44
N ARG A 13 -13.83 -30.90 7.16
CA ARG A 13 -13.14 -29.81 6.45
C ARG A 13 -13.37 -28.45 7.11
N THR A 14 -14.59 -28.20 7.60
CA THR A 14 -14.93 -26.95 8.30
C THR A 14 -14.28 -26.92 9.67
N LEU A 15 -14.31 -28.03 10.39
CA LEU A 15 -13.69 -28.15 11.71
C LEU A 15 -12.17 -27.98 11.65
N ARG A 16 -11.51 -28.60 10.67
CA ARG A 16 -10.09 -28.40 10.35
C ARG A 16 -9.76 -26.93 10.07
N ARG A 17 -10.59 -26.25 9.26
CA ARG A 17 -10.43 -24.82 9.03
C ARG A 17 -10.55 -23.99 10.31
N VAL A 18 -11.47 -24.33 11.22
CA VAL A 18 -11.56 -23.66 12.53
C VAL A 18 -10.29 -23.92 13.35
N LEU A 19 -9.86 -25.19 13.46
CA LEU A 19 -8.64 -25.59 14.17
C LEU A 19 -7.39 -24.89 13.61
N SER A 20 -7.33 -24.66 12.30
CA SER A 20 -6.22 -23.96 11.64
C SER A 20 -6.02 -22.51 12.07
N PHE A 21 -7.01 -21.91 12.75
CA PHE A 21 -6.92 -20.56 13.33
C PHE A 21 -6.70 -20.56 14.84
N LEU A 22 -6.84 -21.71 15.51
CA LEU A 22 -6.64 -21.81 16.95
C LEU A 22 -5.15 -21.87 17.27
N ASP A 23 -4.79 -21.33 18.43
CA ASP A 23 -3.44 -21.48 18.96
C ASP A 23 -3.19 -22.89 19.50
N VAL A 24 -1.94 -23.15 19.86
CA VAL A 24 -1.46 -24.44 20.32
C VAL A 24 -2.00 -24.86 21.69
N ARG A 25 -2.48 -23.91 22.51
CA ARG A 25 -3.08 -24.15 23.83
C ARG A 25 -4.54 -24.55 23.71
N ASP A 26 -5.26 -23.93 22.79
CA ASP A 26 -6.70 -24.12 22.60
C ASP A 26 -7.03 -25.24 21.62
N THR A 27 -6.16 -25.52 20.66
CA THR A 27 -6.33 -26.61 19.70
C THR A 27 -6.59 -27.97 20.38
N PRO A 28 -5.79 -28.44 21.36
CA PRO A 28 -6.06 -29.69 22.07
C PRO A 28 -7.30 -29.62 22.98
N ARG A 29 -7.63 -28.46 23.53
CA ARG A 29 -8.78 -28.24 24.43
C ARG A 29 -10.11 -28.51 23.73
N THR A 30 -10.18 -28.34 22.41
CA THR A 30 -11.35 -28.75 21.61
C THR A 30 -11.72 -30.23 21.77
N SER A 31 -10.80 -31.07 22.26
CA SER A 31 -11.08 -32.48 22.58
C SER A 31 -12.18 -32.69 23.62
N VAL A 32 -12.54 -31.66 24.40
CA VAL A 32 -13.64 -31.69 25.37
C VAL A 32 -15.01 -31.67 24.66
N LEU A 33 -15.09 -31.12 23.44
CA LEU A 33 -16.33 -31.01 22.68
C LEU A 33 -16.87 -32.39 22.25
N SER A 34 -16.01 -33.21 21.63
CA SER A 34 -16.33 -34.61 21.34
C SER A 34 -15.08 -35.45 21.00
N ARG A 35 -15.22 -36.78 20.97
CA ARG A 35 -14.14 -37.70 20.56
C ARG A 35 -13.60 -37.39 19.15
N ARG A 36 -14.44 -36.83 18.28
CA ARG A 36 -14.08 -36.49 16.89
C ARG A 36 -13.02 -35.38 16.85
N TRP A 37 -13.18 -34.33 17.67
CA TRP A 37 -12.22 -33.23 17.76
C TRP A 37 -10.83 -33.70 18.20
N ARG A 38 -10.76 -34.71 19.10
CA ARG A 38 -9.50 -35.30 19.57
C ARG A 38 -8.65 -35.91 18.45
N ALA A 39 -9.28 -36.47 17.41
CA ALA A 39 -8.59 -36.99 16.24
C ALA A 39 -8.26 -35.85 15.26
N LEU A 40 -9.24 -34.97 15.00
CA LEU A 40 -9.12 -33.90 14.01
C LEU A 40 -7.97 -32.93 14.27
N TRP A 41 -7.72 -32.55 15.52
CA TRP A 41 -6.62 -31.63 15.80
C TRP A 41 -5.24 -32.24 15.56
N ARG A 42 -5.12 -33.58 15.58
CA ARG A 42 -3.87 -34.30 15.23
C ARG A 42 -3.69 -34.47 13.73
N ASP A 43 -4.79 -34.49 12.99
CA ASP A 43 -4.80 -34.51 11.51
C ASP A 43 -4.60 -33.12 10.90
N GLU A 44 -4.59 -32.06 11.72
CA GLU A 44 -4.40 -30.68 11.26
C GLU A 44 -2.91 -30.34 11.14
N ASP A 45 -2.53 -29.86 9.96
CA ASP A 45 -1.14 -29.57 9.59
C ASP A 45 -0.67 -28.16 9.98
N ALA A 46 -1.58 -27.35 10.54
CA ALA A 46 -1.31 -26.01 11.04
C ALA A 46 -1.03 -26.03 12.56
N VAL A 47 -0.01 -25.28 12.96
CA VAL A 47 0.32 -24.99 14.36
C VAL A 47 0.51 -23.49 14.51
N ASN A 48 -0.28 -22.87 15.38
CA ASN A 48 -0.18 -21.44 15.67
C ASN A 48 0.26 -21.22 17.12
N LEU A 49 1.28 -20.42 17.31
CA LEU A 49 1.78 -19.98 18.60
C LEU A 49 1.44 -18.49 18.74
N ASP A 50 0.81 -18.11 19.84
CA ASP A 50 0.43 -16.73 20.10
C ASP A 50 0.64 -16.41 21.59
N THR A 51 1.46 -15.42 21.90
CA THR A 51 1.69 -15.01 23.30
C THR A 51 0.46 -14.39 23.95
N ARG A 52 -0.49 -13.88 23.16
CA ARG A 52 -1.74 -13.30 23.68
C ARG A 52 -2.60 -14.32 24.41
N SER A 53 -2.42 -15.62 24.13
CA SER A 53 -3.12 -16.72 24.79
C SER A 53 -2.52 -17.12 26.15
N TYR A 54 -1.46 -16.43 26.57
CA TYR A 54 -0.73 -16.65 27.82
C TYR A 54 -0.80 -15.43 28.76
N TRP A 55 -1.88 -14.64 28.65
CA TRP A 55 -2.15 -13.48 29.50
C TRP A 55 -2.32 -13.82 30.99
N ASP A 56 -2.53 -15.09 31.32
CA ASP A 56 -2.64 -15.60 32.70
C ASP A 56 -1.29 -15.75 33.41
N HIS A 57 -0.19 -15.54 32.70
CA HIS A 57 1.15 -15.45 33.27
C HIS A 57 1.55 -14.00 33.52
N ASP A 58 2.45 -13.79 34.49
CA ASP A 58 3.09 -12.48 34.69
C ASP A 58 3.73 -11.99 33.39
N TYR A 59 3.89 -10.66 33.26
CA TYR A 59 4.50 -10.01 32.08
C TYR A 59 6.02 -10.22 32.01
N ASN A 60 6.46 -11.47 32.12
CA ASN A 60 7.82 -11.93 32.00
C ASN A 60 7.94 -12.78 30.72
N GLY A 61 8.58 -12.21 29.72
CA GLY A 61 8.74 -12.84 28.40
C GLY A 61 9.39 -14.21 28.46
N GLU A 62 10.40 -14.41 29.30
CA GLU A 62 11.10 -15.69 29.42
C GLU A 62 10.20 -16.80 29.95
N THR A 63 9.37 -16.48 30.96
CA THR A 63 8.38 -17.42 31.49
C THR A 63 7.31 -17.75 30.45
N VAL A 64 6.76 -16.75 29.77
CA VAL A 64 5.76 -16.98 28.72
C VAL A 64 6.36 -17.79 27.57
N GLY A 65 7.57 -17.46 27.11
CA GLY A 65 8.27 -18.19 26.05
C GLY A 65 8.50 -19.65 26.41
N ARG A 66 8.97 -19.93 27.63
CA ARG A 66 9.15 -21.31 28.11
C ARG A 66 7.86 -22.13 28.02
N VAL A 67 6.75 -21.56 28.49
CA VAL A 67 5.45 -22.24 28.48
C VAL A 67 4.95 -22.42 27.04
N LEU A 68 5.00 -21.36 26.23
CA LEU A 68 4.59 -21.36 24.82
C LEU A 68 5.33 -22.45 24.01
N PHE A 69 6.66 -22.46 24.07
CA PHE A 69 7.46 -23.40 23.28
C PHE A 69 7.40 -24.82 23.84
N ARG A 70 7.20 -25.01 25.16
CA ARG A 70 6.90 -26.33 25.73
C ARG A 70 5.58 -26.87 25.20
N ASP A 71 4.52 -26.06 25.20
CA ASP A 71 3.21 -26.47 24.69
C ASP A 71 3.28 -26.74 23.18
N ALA A 72 4.05 -25.95 22.44
CA ALA A 72 4.34 -26.18 21.03
C ALA A 72 5.06 -27.51 20.78
N LEU A 73 6.12 -27.81 21.55
CA LEU A 73 6.83 -29.09 21.44
C LEU A 73 5.91 -30.27 21.77
N ALA A 74 5.05 -30.15 22.80
CA ALA A 74 4.08 -31.18 23.13
C ALA A 74 3.05 -31.39 22.01
N ALA A 75 2.60 -30.30 21.38
CA ALA A 75 1.66 -30.37 20.28
C ALA A 75 2.27 -30.92 18.99
N VAL A 76 3.51 -30.53 18.65
CA VAL A 76 4.24 -31.01 17.46
C VAL A 76 4.69 -32.46 17.63
N GLY A 77 5.03 -32.87 18.86
CA GLY A 77 5.43 -34.24 19.22
C GLY A 77 4.26 -35.17 19.60
N ALA A 78 3.01 -34.73 19.44
CA ALA A 78 1.85 -35.53 19.84
C ALA A 78 1.76 -36.86 19.07
N ALA A 79 1.50 -37.96 19.78
CA ALA A 79 1.42 -39.29 19.18
C ALA A 79 0.29 -39.38 18.14
N GLY A 80 0.64 -39.82 16.94
CA GLY A 80 -0.27 -39.94 15.80
C GLY A 80 -0.61 -38.61 15.11
N ARG A 81 0.18 -37.56 15.33
CA ARG A 81 0.03 -36.29 14.59
C ARG A 81 0.55 -36.39 13.16
N CYS A 82 -0.10 -35.71 12.23
CA CYS A 82 0.43 -35.49 10.89
C CYS A 82 1.63 -34.52 10.89
N PRO A 83 2.44 -34.50 9.82
CA PRO A 83 3.47 -33.49 9.63
C PRO A 83 2.89 -32.07 9.65
N VAL A 84 3.65 -31.13 10.22
CA VAL A 84 3.30 -29.71 10.27
C VAL A 84 3.73 -29.06 8.95
N ARG A 85 2.76 -28.54 8.20
CA ARG A 85 3.00 -27.80 6.95
C ARG A 85 2.96 -26.29 7.16
N LYS A 86 2.24 -25.82 8.18
CA LYS A 86 2.11 -24.39 8.47
C LYS A 86 2.44 -24.11 9.93
N LEU A 87 3.39 -23.21 10.15
CA LEU A 87 3.78 -22.76 11.47
C LEU A 87 3.66 -21.24 11.51
N SER A 88 2.81 -20.73 12.40
CA SER A 88 2.68 -19.30 12.67
C SER A 88 3.09 -19.02 14.10
N ILE A 89 3.92 -18.01 14.31
CA ILE A 89 4.37 -17.59 15.64
C ILE A 89 4.14 -16.08 15.75
N HIS A 90 3.26 -15.68 16.66
CA HIS A 90 2.93 -14.28 16.93
C HIS A 90 3.36 -13.94 18.35
N VAL A 91 4.33 -13.04 18.46
CA VAL A 91 4.82 -12.51 19.73
C VAL A 91 4.62 -11.01 19.70
N GLU A 92 3.71 -10.52 20.53
CA GLU A 92 3.37 -9.10 20.61
C GLU A 92 3.46 -8.59 22.05
N SER A 93 4.07 -7.42 22.22
CA SER A 93 4.23 -6.70 23.48
C SER A 93 3.63 -5.30 23.34
N TYR A 94 2.74 -4.93 24.27
CA TYR A 94 2.19 -3.56 24.35
C TYR A 94 3.16 -2.56 24.97
N TYR A 95 4.25 -3.04 25.59
CA TYR A 95 5.16 -2.19 26.35
C TYR A 95 6.59 -2.30 25.84
N GLN A 96 7.34 -3.31 26.30
CA GLN A 96 8.80 -3.31 26.19
C GLN A 96 9.31 -4.36 25.19
N ILE A 97 10.44 -4.03 24.55
CA ILE A 97 11.24 -4.94 23.70
C ILE A 97 11.71 -6.17 24.51
N ASP A 98 12.10 -5.98 25.77
CA ASP A 98 12.65 -7.02 26.65
C ASP A 98 11.72 -8.22 26.81
N TYR A 99 10.40 -8.00 26.76
CA TYR A 99 9.42 -9.08 26.77
C TYR A 99 9.59 -10.00 25.55
N VAL A 100 9.65 -9.43 24.35
CA VAL A 100 9.76 -10.21 23.12
C VAL A 100 11.12 -10.91 23.05
N GLU A 101 12.20 -10.22 23.44
CA GLU A 101 13.52 -10.86 23.56
C GLU A 101 13.49 -12.03 24.55
N GLY A 102 12.87 -11.85 25.72
CA GLY A 102 12.71 -12.89 26.72
C GLY A 102 11.94 -14.09 26.18
N VAL A 103 10.85 -13.87 25.43
CA VAL A 103 10.08 -14.95 24.80
C VAL A 103 10.96 -15.73 23.84
N VAL A 104 11.59 -15.04 22.88
CA VAL A 104 12.30 -15.70 21.79
C VAL A 104 13.60 -16.37 22.25
N ARG A 105 14.25 -15.84 23.29
CA ARG A 105 15.45 -16.44 23.92
C ARG A 105 15.13 -17.52 24.95
N ALA A 106 13.87 -17.78 25.25
CA ALA A 106 13.48 -18.84 26.18
C ALA A 106 14.00 -20.21 25.73
N SER A 107 14.26 -21.09 26.70
CA SER A 107 14.64 -22.49 26.47
C SER A 107 13.62 -23.41 27.15
N PRO A 108 12.92 -24.29 26.41
CA PRO A 108 13.01 -24.50 24.96
C PRO A 108 12.53 -23.27 24.16
N GLY A 109 13.11 -23.07 22.97
CA GLY A 109 12.84 -21.92 22.10
C GLY A 109 12.33 -22.33 20.72
N MET A 110 12.17 -21.35 19.82
CA MET A 110 11.69 -21.58 18.45
C MET A 110 12.57 -22.59 17.68
N ASP A 111 13.89 -22.55 17.88
CA ASP A 111 14.85 -23.51 17.30
C ASP A 111 14.47 -24.96 17.58
N ALA A 112 14.01 -25.26 18.80
CA ALA A 112 13.63 -26.62 19.18
C ALA A 112 12.35 -27.08 18.45
N VAL A 113 11.41 -26.16 18.24
CA VAL A 113 10.17 -26.44 17.49
C VAL A 113 10.48 -26.67 16.00
N LEU A 114 11.34 -25.84 15.41
CA LEU A 114 11.77 -25.98 14.01
C LEU A 114 12.60 -27.25 13.79
N ALA A 115 13.35 -27.71 14.81
CA ALA A 115 14.12 -28.96 14.76
C ALA A 115 13.28 -30.22 14.89
N ALA A 116 12.01 -30.11 15.30
CA ALA A 116 11.15 -31.26 15.53
C ALA A 116 10.93 -32.06 14.23
N PRO A 117 10.91 -33.41 14.28
CA PRO A 117 10.73 -34.24 13.08
C PRO A 117 9.47 -33.91 12.27
N ALA A 118 8.38 -33.54 12.94
CA ALA A 118 7.12 -33.17 12.31
C ALA A 118 7.20 -31.83 11.54
N ALA A 119 8.18 -30.96 11.83
CA ALA A 119 8.37 -29.68 11.14
C ALA A 119 9.28 -29.79 9.88
N ARG A 120 9.85 -30.97 9.58
CA ARG A 120 10.74 -31.15 8.42
C ARG A 120 10.08 -30.88 7.06
N GLY A 121 8.76 -31.03 6.98
CA GLY A 121 7.96 -30.81 5.77
C GLY A 121 7.28 -29.44 5.72
N LEU A 122 7.81 -28.45 6.44
CA LEU A 122 7.19 -27.13 6.56
C LEU A 122 7.11 -26.43 5.19
N GLU A 123 5.92 -25.97 4.83
CA GLU A 123 5.64 -25.28 3.56
C GLU A 123 5.41 -23.77 3.79
N GLU A 124 4.84 -23.38 4.93
CA GLU A 124 4.63 -21.99 5.31
C GLU A 124 5.18 -21.72 6.71
N LEU A 125 6.12 -20.77 6.81
CA LEU A 125 6.62 -20.24 8.08
C LEU A 125 6.25 -18.76 8.18
N ARG A 126 5.50 -18.41 9.22
CA ARG A 126 5.17 -17.02 9.54
C ARG A 126 5.63 -16.72 10.95
N VAL A 127 6.47 -15.72 11.11
CA VAL A 127 6.89 -15.27 12.44
C VAL A 127 6.79 -13.77 12.52
N PHE A 128 6.01 -13.31 13.48
CA PHE A 128 5.75 -11.90 13.72
C PHE A 128 6.16 -11.55 15.13
N LEU A 129 7.20 -10.72 15.25
CA LEU A 129 7.70 -10.23 16.50
C LEU A 129 7.46 -8.71 16.54
N ARG A 130 6.65 -8.21 17.49
CA ARG A 130 6.31 -6.78 17.59
C ARG A 130 6.27 -6.27 19.03
N ALA A 131 6.80 -5.07 19.22
CA ALA A 131 6.66 -4.29 20.43
C ALA A 131 6.06 -2.93 20.04
N GLU A 132 5.06 -2.46 20.77
CA GLU A 132 4.40 -1.17 20.49
C GLU A 132 5.34 0.02 20.75
N PHE A 133 6.13 -0.05 21.83
CA PHE A 133 7.16 0.92 22.17
C PHE A 133 8.54 0.30 22.04
N GLY A 134 8.98 0.17 20.79
CA GLY A 134 10.29 -0.37 20.45
C GLY A 134 10.57 -0.25 18.97
N GLU A 135 11.44 0.68 18.58
CA GLU A 135 11.73 0.94 17.16
C GLU A 135 12.66 -0.09 16.50
N ARG A 136 13.09 -1.13 17.23
CA ARG A 136 14.28 -1.91 16.88
C ARG A 136 14.02 -3.42 16.81
N CYS A 137 14.73 -4.04 15.85
CA CYS A 137 14.76 -5.47 15.65
C CYS A 137 15.28 -6.19 16.89
N TYR A 138 14.67 -7.32 17.21
CA TYR A 138 15.18 -8.18 18.28
C TYR A 138 16.52 -8.73 17.82
N ASN A 139 17.51 -8.71 18.71
CA ASN A 139 18.81 -9.36 18.53
C ASN A 139 18.66 -10.89 18.53
N TYR A 140 17.83 -11.38 17.63
CA TYR A 140 17.54 -12.78 17.40
C TYR A 140 17.60 -13.01 15.90
N ALA A 141 18.64 -13.73 15.50
CA ALA A 141 18.80 -14.15 14.13
C ALA A 141 17.98 -15.41 13.87
N LEU A 142 17.19 -15.42 12.81
CA LEU A 142 16.60 -16.66 12.32
C LEU A 142 17.74 -17.63 12.00
N PRO A 143 17.78 -18.85 12.58
CA PRO A 143 18.85 -19.81 12.34
C PRO A 143 18.65 -20.51 10.98
N ALA A 144 18.62 -19.74 9.89
CA ALA A 144 18.40 -20.24 8.53
C ALA A 144 19.42 -21.32 8.13
N SER A 145 20.64 -21.24 8.65
CA SER A 145 21.72 -22.21 8.42
C SER A 145 21.50 -23.57 9.10
N ARG A 146 20.61 -23.66 10.10
CA ARG A 146 20.36 -24.90 10.86
C ARG A 146 19.27 -25.78 10.27
N PHE A 147 18.42 -25.23 9.40
CA PHE A 147 17.26 -25.94 8.87
C PHE A 147 17.19 -25.83 7.35
N PRO A 148 17.31 -26.95 6.61
CA PRO A 148 17.13 -26.94 5.17
C PRO A 148 15.63 -26.76 4.88
N PHE A 149 15.21 -25.52 4.61
CA PHE A 149 13.85 -25.13 4.22
C PHE A 149 13.49 -25.57 2.79
N GLN A 150 13.78 -26.83 2.43
CA GLN A 150 13.66 -27.36 1.07
C GLN A 150 12.20 -27.42 0.59
N SER A 151 11.25 -27.62 1.50
CA SER A 151 9.82 -27.64 1.21
C SER A 151 9.15 -26.26 1.34
N LEU A 152 9.86 -25.25 1.83
CA LEU A 152 9.28 -23.97 2.18
C LEU A 152 8.88 -23.20 0.92
N ARG A 153 7.63 -22.77 0.87
CA ARG A 153 7.02 -22.01 -0.23
C ARG A 153 6.73 -20.57 0.18
N VAL A 154 6.40 -20.34 1.45
CA VAL A 154 6.10 -19.02 2.01
C VAL A 154 6.93 -18.79 3.25
N LEU A 155 7.69 -17.69 3.25
CA LEU A 155 8.37 -17.17 4.41
C LEU A 155 7.88 -15.74 4.66
N ASP A 156 7.21 -15.52 5.79
CA ASP A 156 6.74 -14.20 6.25
C ASP A 156 7.37 -13.92 7.61
N ILE A 157 8.38 -13.06 7.63
CA ILE A 157 9.11 -12.71 8.86
C ILE A 157 8.97 -11.23 9.13
N ALA A 158 8.69 -10.91 10.39
CA ALA A 158 8.62 -9.54 10.86
C ALA A 158 9.34 -9.34 12.18
N GLY A 159 10.16 -8.28 12.27
CA GLY A 159 10.95 -7.95 13.44
C GLY A 159 12.09 -8.94 13.67
N PHE A 160 12.99 -9.16 12.72
CA PHE A 160 14.15 -10.06 12.90
C PHE A 160 15.43 -9.37 12.45
N THR A 161 16.55 -9.79 13.01
CA THR A 161 17.84 -9.63 12.35
C THR A 161 18.05 -10.82 11.40
N LEU A 162 18.36 -10.57 10.13
CA LEU A 162 18.65 -11.67 9.20
C LEU A 162 20.11 -12.12 9.38
N GLY A 163 20.30 -13.30 9.97
CA GLY A 163 21.61 -13.97 10.03
C GLY A 163 22.06 -14.48 8.66
N PRO A 164 23.34 -14.85 8.50
CA PRO A 164 23.85 -15.37 7.24
C PRO A 164 23.09 -16.67 6.86
N PRO A 165 22.60 -16.79 5.61
CA PRO A 165 21.84 -17.98 5.19
C PRO A 165 22.70 -19.26 5.17
N GLY A 166 24.03 -19.14 5.24
CA GLY A 166 24.94 -20.29 5.24
C GLY A 166 24.77 -21.15 3.98
N ALA A 167 24.58 -22.46 4.16
CA ALA A 167 24.32 -23.41 3.08
C ALA A 167 22.81 -23.63 2.80
N ALA A 168 21.92 -22.77 3.30
CA ALA A 168 20.48 -22.93 3.11
C ALA A 168 20.09 -22.82 1.63
N VAL A 169 19.24 -23.73 1.16
CA VAL A 169 18.70 -23.73 -0.20
C VAL A 169 17.18 -23.59 -0.14
N PHE A 170 16.68 -22.43 -0.57
CA PHE A 170 15.25 -22.12 -0.64
C PHE A 170 14.66 -22.51 -2.01
N GLY A 171 14.90 -23.75 -2.42
CA GLY A 171 14.62 -24.21 -3.79
C GLY A 171 13.15 -24.16 -4.20
N ARG A 172 12.20 -24.15 -3.25
CA ARG A 172 10.75 -24.07 -3.52
C ARG A 172 10.10 -22.78 -3.03
N LEU A 173 10.89 -21.81 -2.56
CA LEU A 173 10.36 -20.58 -1.98
C LEU A 173 9.75 -19.73 -3.09
N GLU A 174 8.44 -19.53 -3.03
CA GLU A 174 7.67 -18.75 -3.99
C GLU A 174 7.40 -17.33 -3.48
N THR A 175 7.27 -17.16 -2.16
CA THR A 175 6.89 -15.90 -1.52
C THR A 175 7.78 -15.59 -0.33
N LEU A 176 8.45 -14.44 -0.39
CA LEU A 176 9.28 -13.92 0.69
C LEU A 176 8.73 -12.57 1.12
N LYS A 177 8.34 -12.47 2.39
CA LYS A 177 7.89 -11.23 3.02
C LYS A 177 8.74 -10.94 4.24
N MET A 178 9.28 -9.73 4.26
CA MET A 178 10.17 -9.21 5.28
C MET A 178 9.65 -7.84 5.72
N VAL A 179 9.36 -7.70 7.00
CA VAL A 179 8.82 -6.45 7.58
C VAL A 179 9.64 -6.07 8.82
N PHE A 180 10.14 -4.85 8.94
CA PHE A 180 11.00 -4.44 10.07
C PHE A 180 12.17 -5.41 10.25
N ILE A 181 13.01 -5.54 9.22
CA ILE A 181 14.21 -6.40 9.26
C ILE A 181 15.47 -5.54 9.24
N ASP A 182 16.39 -5.82 10.15
CA ASP A 182 17.77 -5.35 10.12
C ASP A 182 18.64 -6.47 9.53
N SER A 183 19.45 -6.15 8.52
CA SER A 183 20.28 -7.14 7.83
C SER A 183 21.50 -6.48 7.20
N SER A 184 22.60 -7.21 7.06
CA SER A 184 23.63 -6.81 6.10
C SER A 184 23.13 -7.00 4.66
N VAL A 185 23.66 -6.21 3.73
CA VAL A 185 23.37 -6.34 2.29
C VAL A 185 23.74 -7.74 1.79
N ALA A 186 24.87 -8.27 2.27
CA ALA A 186 25.37 -9.58 1.90
C ALA A 186 24.40 -10.71 2.30
N ASN A 187 23.81 -10.64 3.50
CA ASN A 187 22.86 -11.66 3.97
C ASN A 187 21.57 -11.65 3.15
N LEU A 188 21.05 -10.46 2.84
CA LEU A 188 19.84 -10.33 2.03
C LEU A 188 20.09 -10.82 0.58
N GLN A 189 21.22 -10.43 -0.03
CA GLN A 189 21.58 -10.89 -1.36
C GLN A 189 21.76 -12.41 -1.41
N ALA A 190 22.49 -12.99 -0.46
CA ALA A 190 22.69 -14.44 -0.38
C ALA A 190 21.37 -15.21 -0.21
N MET A 191 20.39 -14.63 0.49
CA MET A 191 19.06 -15.22 0.63
C MET A 191 18.25 -15.18 -0.68
N LEU A 192 18.35 -14.09 -1.44
CA LEU A 192 17.75 -13.98 -2.77
C LEU A 192 18.40 -14.98 -3.75
N ASP A 193 19.73 -15.09 -3.72
CA ASP A 193 20.50 -16.03 -4.55
C ASP A 193 20.13 -17.50 -4.24
N ALA A 194 19.84 -17.81 -2.98
CA ALA A 194 19.41 -19.13 -2.54
C ALA A 194 17.94 -19.46 -2.89
N ALA A 195 17.16 -18.50 -3.40
CA ALA A 195 15.73 -18.62 -3.69
C ALA A 195 15.41 -18.43 -5.20
N PRO A 196 15.88 -19.31 -6.11
CA PRO A 196 15.77 -19.09 -7.55
C PRO A 196 14.33 -19.07 -8.10
N ASN A 197 13.39 -19.72 -7.39
CA ASN A 197 11.97 -19.81 -7.78
C ASN A 197 11.09 -18.73 -7.12
N LEU A 198 11.70 -17.70 -6.53
CA LEU A 198 10.98 -16.64 -5.85
C LEU A 198 10.11 -15.85 -6.84
N THR A 199 8.80 -15.90 -6.64
CA THR A 199 7.82 -15.22 -7.51
C THR A 199 7.36 -13.87 -6.94
N ARG A 200 7.32 -13.76 -5.60
CA ARG A 200 6.79 -12.61 -4.87
C ARG A 200 7.76 -12.17 -3.79
N LEU A 201 8.25 -10.94 -3.89
CA LEU A 201 9.12 -10.32 -2.89
C LEU A 201 8.41 -9.13 -2.24
N TRP A 202 8.31 -9.13 -0.92
CA TRP A 202 7.75 -8.03 -0.12
C TRP A 202 8.78 -7.57 0.90
N LEU A 203 9.21 -6.32 0.77
CA LEU A 203 10.18 -5.67 1.63
C LEU A 203 9.54 -4.42 2.23
N GLU A 204 9.47 -4.36 3.55
CA GLU A 204 8.86 -3.25 4.27
C GLU A 204 9.66 -2.86 5.51
N TYR A 205 9.97 -1.57 5.66
CA TYR A 205 10.82 -1.06 6.75
C TYR A 205 12.16 -1.82 6.90
N LEU A 206 12.86 -2.06 5.77
CA LEU A 206 14.22 -2.62 5.82
C LEU A 206 15.24 -1.58 6.26
N SER A 207 16.23 -2.03 7.03
CA SER A 207 17.37 -1.25 7.50
C SER A 207 18.64 -2.10 7.42
N PHE A 208 19.78 -1.46 7.20
CA PHE A 208 21.06 -2.14 7.03
C PHE A 208 22.03 -1.73 8.14
N ASP A 209 22.74 -2.72 8.67
CA ASP A 209 23.77 -2.48 9.68
C ASP A 209 24.90 -1.63 9.10
N SER A 210 25.19 -0.50 9.72
CA SER A 210 26.37 0.32 9.41
C SER A 210 27.60 -0.34 10.04
N GLU A 211 28.20 -1.31 9.36
CA GLU A 211 29.43 -1.98 9.85
C GLU A 211 30.67 -1.07 9.87
N GLU A 212 30.58 0.18 9.39
CA GLU A 212 31.72 1.11 9.38
C GLU A 212 31.38 2.39 10.15
N LEU A 213 31.69 2.44 11.46
CA LEU A 213 32.35 3.56 12.14
C LEU A 213 32.38 3.31 13.66
N GLY A 214 33.55 3.53 14.26
CA GLY A 214 33.79 3.38 15.70
C GLY A 214 32.88 4.26 16.56
N GLU A 215 32.78 3.89 17.84
CA GLU A 215 31.98 4.57 18.85
C GLU A 215 32.16 6.10 18.81
N GLY A 216 31.06 6.84 18.64
CA GLY A 216 31.02 8.30 18.87
C GLY A 216 30.64 9.19 17.69
N VAL A 217 30.22 8.66 16.53
CA VAL A 217 29.73 9.49 15.41
C VAL A 217 28.20 9.45 15.35
N ASP A 218 27.55 10.62 15.32
CA ASP A 218 26.09 10.75 15.24
C ASP A 218 25.52 9.92 14.07
N SER A 219 24.81 8.83 14.40
CA SER A 219 24.16 7.91 13.46
C SER A 219 23.20 8.60 12.48
N TYR A 220 22.78 9.84 12.76
CA TYR A 220 21.92 10.64 11.90
C TYR A 220 22.67 11.43 10.81
N ALA A 221 23.95 11.74 11.00
CA ALA A 221 24.70 12.65 10.12
C ALA A 221 25.45 11.94 8.98
N MET A 222 25.50 10.60 8.99
CA MET A 222 26.45 9.85 8.16
C MET A 222 25.86 8.57 7.54
N MET A 223 24.54 8.49 7.34
CA MET A 223 23.91 7.44 6.50
C MET A 223 23.82 7.82 5.01
N SER A 224 24.37 8.98 4.64
CA SER A 224 24.37 9.52 3.28
C SER A 224 25.66 9.14 2.55
N LYS A 225 25.57 8.17 1.63
CA LYS A 225 26.07 8.23 0.22
C LYS A 225 26.10 6.87 -0.52
N ARG A 226 25.29 5.86 -0.18
CA ARG A 226 25.31 4.58 -0.93
C ARG A 226 23.93 4.00 -1.18
N ARG A 227 23.46 4.11 -2.43
CA ARG A 227 22.40 3.24 -2.94
C ARG A 227 22.93 1.81 -3.00
N VAL A 228 22.14 0.88 -2.48
CA VAL A 228 22.48 -0.54 -2.45
C VAL A 228 21.77 -1.26 -3.57
N LEU A 229 22.52 -2.01 -4.38
CA LEU A 229 21.95 -2.83 -5.46
C LEU A 229 21.60 -4.23 -4.94
N LEU A 230 20.34 -4.65 -5.09
CA LEU A 230 19.90 -6.03 -4.86
C LEU A 230 19.51 -6.68 -6.18
N ARG A 231 20.07 -7.86 -6.44
CA ARG A 231 19.74 -8.68 -7.60
C ARG A 231 18.66 -9.67 -7.21
N CYS A 232 17.50 -9.53 -7.85
CA CYS A 232 16.37 -10.40 -7.65
C CYS A 232 16.40 -11.57 -8.64
N PRO A 233 15.95 -12.76 -8.24
CA PRO A 233 15.79 -13.89 -9.15
C PRO A 233 14.92 -13.53 -10.35
N ALA A 234 15.26 -14.04 -11.54
CA ALA A 234 14.49 -13.78 -12.77
C ALA A 234 13.02 -14.25 -12.68
N ALA A 235 12.72 -15.21 -11.79
CA ALA A 235 11.37 -15.67 -11.50
C ALA A 235 10.51 -14.64 -10.75
N THR A 236 11.08 -13.54 -10.23
CA THR A 236 10.37 -12.55 -9.42
C THR A 236 9.40 -11.75 -10.30
N VAL A 237 8.11 -12.07 -10.23
CA VAL A 237 7.04 -11.45 -11.04
C VAL A 237 6.41 -10.26 -10.32
N ALA A 238 6.24 -10.34 -8.99
CA ALA A 238 5.62 -9.28 -8.22
C ALA A 238 6.50 -8.81 -7.06
N MET A 239 6.56 -7.50 -6.89
CA MET A 239 7.42 -6.84 -5.92
C MET A 239 6.67 -5.79 -5.14
N THR A 240 6.85 -5.79 -3.82
CA THR A 240 6.36 -4.73 -2.93
C THR A 240 7.52 -4.16 -2.14
N LEU A 241 7.71 -2.84 -2.22
CA LEU A 241 8.71 -2.10 -1.48
C LEU A 241 8.03 -0.96 -0.73
N SER A 242 8.09 -0.97 0.60
CA SER A 242 7.42 0.03 1.45
C SER A 242 8.33 0.57 2.54
N HIS A 243 8.47 1.90 2.62
CA HIS A 243 9.19 2.62 3.66
C HIS A 243 10.66 2.19 3.87
N CYS A 244 11.33 1.67 2.85
CA CYS A 244 12.78 1.39 2.88
C CYS A 244 13.60 2.65 2.55
N HIS A 245 13.45 3.69 3.37
CA HIS A 245 13.99 5.04 3.15
C HIS A 245 15.08 5.44 4.16
N ARG A 246 15.48 4.51 5.04
CA ARG A 246 16.61 4.73 5.96
C ARG A 246 17.97 4.61 5.26
N THR A 247 17.99 4.07 4.04
CA THR A 247 19.12 4.19 3.12
C THR A 247 18.89 5.34 2.14
N ASP A 248 19.92 5.79 1.42
CA ASP A 248 19.79 6.70 0.27
C ASP A 248 18.99 6.09 -0.92
N GLY A 249 18.34 4.95 -0.71
CA GLY A 249 17.57 4.19 -1.69
C GLY A 249 18.12 2.78 -1.90
N LEU A 250 17.24 1.90 -2.37
CA LEU A 250 17.57 0.55 -2.82
C LEU A 250 17.45 0.53 -4.34
N ASP A 251 18.52 0.17 -5.04
CA ASP A 251 18.46 -0.14 -6.46
C ASP A 251 18.14 -1.62 -6.63
N LEU A 252 17.16 -1.94 -7.47
CA LEU A 252 16.69 -3.31 -7.68
C LEU A 252 16.94 -3.76 -9.11
N ASP A 253 17.76 -4.79 -9.28
CA ASP A 253 17.92 -5.52 -10.54
C ASP A 253 16.91 -6.66 -10.55
N ALA A 254 15.76 -6.44 -11.20
CA ALA A 254 14.64 -7.36 -11.18
C ALA A 254 13.94 -7.46 -12.55
N PRO A 255 14.58 -8.10 -13.55
CA PRO A 255 14.14 -8.04 -14.95
C PRO A 255 12.80 -8.74 -15.22
N GLY A 256 12.41 -9.70 -14.37
CA GLY A 256 11.15 -10.46 -14.48
C GLY A 256 9.90 -9.76 -13.94
N VAL A 257 10.05 -8.61 -13.28
CA VAL A 257 8.95 -7.97 -12.55
C VAL A 257 7.88 -7.44 -13.51
N CYS A 258 6.67 -7.93 -13.34
CA CYS A 258 5.48 -7.48 -14.07
C CYS A 258 4.56 -6.61 -13.20
N SER A 259 4.63 -6.74 -11.87
CA SER A 259 3.81 -5.98 -10.92
C SER A 259 4.66 -5.35 -9.80
N LEU A 260 4.56 -4.03 -9.65
CA LEU A 260 5.30 -3.25 -8.65
C LEU A 260 4.33 -2.52 -7.73
N ARG A 261 4.55 -2.63 -6.42
CA ARG A 261 3.96 -1.77 -5.41
C ARG A 261 5.08 -1.05 -4.67
N TYR A 262 5.08 0.27 -4.74
CA TYR A 262 6.06 1.12 -4.09
C TYR A 262 5.39 2.10 -3.14
N LYS A 263 5.91 2.23 -1.92
CA LYS A 263 5.53 3.28 -0.98
C LYS A 263 6.80 3.87 -0.36
N GLY A 264 7.16 5.11 -0.66
CA GLY A 264 8.43 5.68 -0.21
C GLY A 264 8.68 7.06 -0.80
N PHE A 265 9.90 7.58 -0.66
CA PHE A 265 10.25 8.90 -1.20
C PHE A 265 10.60 8.81 -2.68
N LEU A 266 10.22 9.82 -3.46
CA LEU A 266 10.49 9.85 -4.90
C LEU A 266 11.98 9.75 -5.21
N GLN A 267 12.83 10.38 -4.39
CA GLN A 267 14.29 10.37 -4.52
C GLN A 267 14.92 8.98 -4.31
N HIS A 268 14.18 8.04 -3.71
CA HIS A 268 14.62 6.67 -3.43
C HIS A 268 13.86 5.65 -4.27
N PHE A 269 13.32 6.07 -5.42
CA PHE A 269 12.68 5.14 -6.34
C PHE A 269 13.70 4.09 -6.83
N PRO A 270 13.33 2.79 -6.83
CA PRO A 270 14.30 1.71 -6.85
C PRO A 270 14.81 1.30 -8.24
N PHE A 271 14.34 2.00 -9.29
CA PHE A 271 14.75 1.73 -10.66
C PHE A 271 15.30 3.01 -11.27
N SER A 272 16.52 2.94 -11.80
CA SER A 272 17.12 3.99 -12.61
C SER A 272 17.47 3.44 -14.00
N SER A 273 17.69 4.34 -14.95
CA SER A 273 18.16 4.01 -16.30
C SER A 273 19.62 3.50 -16.33
N THR A 274 20.36 3.65 -15.24
CA THR A 274 21.80 3.30 -15.13
C THR A 274 22.05 1.86 -14.65
N MET A 275 21.01 1.05 -14.50
CA MET A 275 21.11 -0.31 -13.97
C MET A 275 21.75 -1.30 -14.95
N PRO A 276 22.53 -2.31 -14.46
CA PRO A 276 23.26 -3.26 -15.32
C PRO A 276 22.38 -4.06 -16.30
N SER A 277 21.20 -4.48 -15.84
CA SER A 277 20.19 -5.19 -16.63
C SER A 277 19.14 -4.27 -17.24
N GLY A 278 19.20 -2.97 -16.92
CA GLY A 278 18.15 -2.01 -17.17
C GLY A 278 16.90 -2.23 -16.30
N PRO A 279 15.95 -1.29 -16.34
CA PRO A 279 14.68 -1.43 -15.63
C PRO A 279 13.80 -2.54 -16.22
N PRO A 280 12.85 -3.11 -15.45
CA PRO A 280 12.00 -4.20 -15.89
C PRO A 280 11.17 -3.84 -17.12
N ALA A 281 11.57 -4.36 -18.27
CA ALA A 281 10.95 -4.07 -19.57
C ALA A 281 9.49 -4.55 -19.67
N ASN A 282 9.09 -5.52 -18.84
CA ASN A 282 7.77 -6.15 -18.86
C ASN A 282 6.83 -5.66 -17.75
N LEU A 283 7.15 -4.56 -17.07
CA LEU A 283 6.29 -4.01 -16.02
C LEU A 283 4.93 -3.58 -16.61
N ARG A 284 3.84 -4.21 -16.14
CA ARG A 284 2.46 -3.95 -16.59
C ARG A 284 1.62 -3.22 -15.54
N ASP A 285 1.84 -3.55 -14.27
CA ASP A 285 1.05 -3.03 -13.15
C ASP A 285 1.96 -2.28 -12.17
N ALA A 286 1.73 -0.98 -11.99
CA ALA A 286 2.46 -0.15 -11.03
C ALA A 286 1.51 0.53 -10.05
N HIS A 287 1.74 0.35 -8.75
CA HIS A 287 1.06 1.06 -7.67
C HIS A 287 2.08 1.82 -6.83
N LEU A 288 2.15 3.13 -7.05
CA LEU A 288 3.15 4.02 -6.50
C LEU A 288 2.49 4.95 -5.48
N SER A 289 3.05 5.04 -4.29
CA SER A 289 2.61 5.94 -3.23
C SER A 289 3.80 6.73 -2.71
N PHE A 290 3.98 7.93 -3.22
CA PHE A 290 5.09 8.78 -2.83
C PHE A 290 4.77 9.51 -1.53
N CYS A 291 5.65 9.37 -0.55
CA CYS A 291 5.65 10.15 0.68
C CYS A 291 6.53 11.39 0.46
N THR A 292 6.23 12.48 1.16
CA THR A 292 7.14 13.62 1.29
C THR A 292 7.52 13.77 2.75
N THR A 293 8.77 14.12 3.00
CA THR A 293 9.27 14.41 4.33
C THR A 293 8.84 15.82 4.70
N ARG A 294 7.92 15.94 5.65
CA ARG A 294 7.68 17.24 6.29
C ARG A 294 8.85 17.60 7.25
N TRP A 295 9.68 16.61 7.62
CA TRP A 295 10.61 16.62 8.77
C TRP A 295 11.88 15.76 8.56
N CYS A 296 12.43 15.65 7.35
CA CYS A 296 13.81 15.15 7.20
C CYS A 296 14.71 16.34 6.89
N CYS A 297 15.40 16.78 7.94
CA CYS A 297 16.46 17.77 7.89
C CYS A 297 17.51 17.34 6.86
N GLY A 298 17.93 18.29 6.02
CA GLY A 298 18.92 18.09 4.97
C GLY A 298 18.26 18.04 3.61
N ASP A 299 17.75 19.19 3.16
CA ASP A 299 17.59 19.46 1.73
C ASP A 299 18.99 19.37 1.11
N PRO A 300 19.32 18.31 0.33
CA PRO A 300 20.59 18.27 -0.36
C PRO A 300 20.45 19.25 -1.52
N SER A 301 20.95 20.46 -1.29
CA SER A 301 21.21 21.47 -2.30
C SER A 301 21.81 20.84 -3.57
N GLY A 302 21.02 20.82 -4.64
CA GLY A 302 21.36 20.19 -5.91
C GLY A 302 20.11 19.73 -6.68
N GLU A 303 19.18 20.67 -6.89
CA GLU A 303 17.78 20.45 -7.24
C GLU A 303 17.57 19.84 -8.64
N THR A 304 17.34 18.54 -8.71
CA THR A 304 16.54 18.00 -9.82
C THR A 304 15.07 18.31 -9.53
N PRO A 305 14.33 18.97 -10.44
CA PRO A 305 12.92 19.25 -10.22
C PRO A 305 12.14 17.97 -9.94
N LYS A 306 11.18 18.00 -9.01
CA LYS A 306 10.39 16.80 -8.64
C LYS A 306 9.68 16.17 -9.83
N HIS A 307 9.20 16.99 -10.77
CA HIS A 307 8.58 16.50 -12.00
C HIS A 307 9.59 15.74 -12.86
N ALA A 308 10.83 16.22 -12.98
CA ALA A 308 11.89 15.54 -13.72
C ALA A 308 12.16 14.16 -13.13
N MET A 309 12.35 14.08 -11.80
CA MET A 309 12.55 12.81 -11.10
C MET A 309 11.38 11.84 -11.32
N PHE A 310 10.13 12.32 -11.28
CA PHE A 310 8.94 11.50 -11.49
C PHE A 310 8.89 10.92 -12.91
N TRP A 311 9.02 11.79 -13.92
CA TRP A 311 8.91 11.40 -15.31
C TRP A 311 10.10 10.55 -15.78
N GLU A 312 11.31 10.80 -15.27
CA GLU A 312 12.47 9.94 -15.52
C GLU A 312 12.33 8.57 -14.86
N SER A 313 11.80 8.51 -13.64
CA SER A 313 11.64 7.25 -12.90
C SER A 313 10.58 6.33 -13.50
N ILE A 314 9.43 6.89 -13.89
CA ILE A 314 8.27 6.12 -14.35
C ILE A 314 8.26 5.99 -15.88
N GLY A 315 8.77 7.01 -16.57
CA GLY A 315 8.76 7.08 -18.03
C GLY A 315 9.58 6.00 -18.73
N VAL A 316 10.40 5.22 -18.01
CA VAL A 316 11.10 4.06 -18.58
C VAL A 316 10.17 2.87 -18.84
N PHE A 317 8.98 2.82 -18.21
CA PHE A 317 8.07 1.68 -18.29
C PHE A 317 7.01 1.85 -19.39
N SER A 318 7.40 1.71 -20.65
CA SER A 318 6.51 1.88 -21.81
C SER A 318 5.41 0.81 -21.97
N ARG A 319 5.54 -0.34 -21.30
CA ARG A 319 4.57 -1.46 -21.33
C ARG A 319 3.52 -1.43 -20.22
N LEU A 320 3.49 -0.36 -19.42
CA LEU A 320 2.48 -0.20 -18.38
C LEU A 320 1.07 -0.26 -18.96
N VAL A 321 0.21 -1.04 -18.29
CA VAL A 321 -1.23 -1.18 -18.58
C VAL A 321 -2.05 -0.54 -17.47
N VAL A 322 -1.61 -0.68 -16.22
CA VAL A 322 -2.26 -0.16 -15.03
C VAL A 322 -1.26 0.68 -14.23
N LEU A 323 -1.61 1.95 -14.01
CA LEU A 323 -0.82 2.87 -13.20
C LEU A 323 -1.70 3.50 -12.12
N LYS A 324 -1.35 3.26 -10.87
CA LYS A 324 -1.99 3.86 -9.69
C LYS A 324 -0.95 4.70 -8.99
N VAL A 325 -1.13 6.01 -8.95
CA VAL A 325 -0.20 6.94 -8.30
C VAL A 325 -0.92 7.65 -7.18
N LYS A 326 -0.31 7.65 -6.01
CA LYS A 326 -0.66 8.49 -4.88
C LYS A 326 0.49 9.47 -4.63
N LEU A 327 0.21 10.76 -4.77
CA LEU A 327 1.13 11.86 -4.48
C LEU A 327 0.65 12.59 -3.22
N LEU A 328 1.55 13.33 -2.58
CA LEU A 328 1.10 14.37 -1.64
C LEU A 328 0.48 15.49 -2.47
N ASP A 329 1.26 16.15 -3.31
CA ASP A 329 0.82 17.21 -4.20
C ASP A 329 0.92 16.78 -5.67
N ILE A 330 -0.14 16.94 -6.46
CA ILE A 330 -0.11 16.67 -7.90
C ILE A 330 0.66 17.74 -8.68
N ASN A 331 0.81 18.94 -8.13
CA ASN A 331 1.58 20.02 -8.75
C ASN A 331 3.05 19.61 -8.95
N ASP A 332 3.57 18.74 -8.08
CA ASP A 332 4.95 18.24 -8.13
C ASP A 332 5.29 17.47 -9.43
N ILE A 333 4.29 17.04 -10.22
CA ILE A 333 4.50 16.31 -11.48
C ILE A 333 4.16 17.13 -12.73
N ALA A 334 3.78 18.39 -12.57
CA ALA A 334 3.50 19.30 -13.67
C ALA A 334 4.79 19.62 -14.46
N VAL A 335 4.70 19.54 -15.78
CA VAL A 335 5.76 19.89 -16.74
C VAL A 335 5.17 20.92 -17.68
N HIS A 336 5.76 22.11 -17.70
CA HIS A 336 5.30 23.22 -18.54
C HIS A 336 5.87 23.13 -19.95
N SER A 337 5.28 23.89 -20.88
CA SER A 337 5.50 23.79 -22.34
C SER A 337 6.95 23.79 -22.80
N GLU A 338 7.83 24.48 -22.09
CA GLU A 338 9.25 24.59 -22.43
C GLU A 338 10.03 23.29 -22.19
N GLN A 339 9.52 22.41 -21.33
CA GLN A 339 10.21 21.20 -20.86
C GLN A 339 9.54 19.89 -21.28
N GLU A 340 8.42 19.97 -22.01
CA GLU A 340 7.61 18.82 -22.41
C GLU A 340 8.41 17.77 -23.21
N GLN A 341 9.14 18.22 -24.23
CA GLN A 341 9.93 17.34 -25.10
C GLN A 341 11.10 16.65 -24.38
N VAL A 342 11.52 17.22 -23.24
CA VAL A 342 12.65 16.71 -22.47
C VAL A 342 12.17 15.60 -21.54
N PHE A 343 11.13 15.86 -20.74
CA PHE A 343 10.73 14.98 -19.65
C PHE A 343 9.55 14.08 -19.97
N LEU A 344 8.56 14.53 -20.77
CA LEU A 344 7.35 13.74 -20.99
C LEU A 344 7.69 12.47 -21.76
N LYS A 345 7.23 11.34 -21.22
CA LYS A 345 7.34 10.01 -21.83
C LYS A 345 5.94 9.47 -22.09
N VAL A 346 5.76 8.86 -23.26
CA VAL A 346 4.47 8.32 -23.68
C VAL A 346 4.29 6.90 -23.14
N PHE A 347 3.08 6.62 -22.64
CA PHE A 347 2.63 5.31 -22.17
C PHE A 347 1.59 4.74 -23.16
N PRO A 348 2.04 4.12 -24.27
CA PRO A 348 1.15 3.74 -25.37
C PRO A 348 0.12 2.67 -25.01
N ASN A 349 0.41 1.82 -24.02
CA ASN A 349 -0.41 0.68 -23.64
C ASN A 349 -1.24 0.92 -22.37
N LEU A 350 -1.16 2.11 -21.76
CA LEU A 350 -1.81 2.38 -20.49
C LEU A 350 -3.32 2.46 -20.67
N LYS A 351 -4.04 1.52 -20.07
CA LYS A 351 -5.51 1.43 -20.15
C LYS A 351 -6.19 1.96 -18.88
N PHE A 352 -5.53 1.86 -17.73
CA PHE A 352 -6.08 2.29 -16.45
C PHE A 352 -5.12 3.25 -15.75
N LEU A 353 -5.61 4.44 -15.41
CA LEU A 353 -4.89 5.44 -14.63
C LEU A 353 -5.70 5.83 -13.40
N GLN A 354 -5.10 5.69 -12.22
CA GLN A 354 -5.65 6.22 -10.98
C GLN A 354 -4.67 7.21 -10.36
N LEU A 355 -5.15 8.44 -10.12
CA LEU A 355 -4.40 9.48 -9.41
C LEU A 355 -5.09 9.79 -8.09
N LYS A 356 -4.30 9.81 -7.01
CA LYS A 356 -4.74 10.24 -5.69
C LYS A 356 -3.76 11.28 -5.16
N GLY A 357 -4.25 12.34 -4.56
CA GLY A 357 -3.39 13.33 -3.93
C GLY A 357 -4.15 14.55 -3.46
N SER A 358 -3.43 15.64 -3.29
CA SER A 358 -4.01 16.95 -3.09
C SER A 358 -3.43 17.95 -4.10
N TYR A 359 -4.04 19.11 -4.21
CA TYR A 359 -3.59 20.20 -5.09
C TYR A 359 -3.81 21.56 -4.40
N GLU A 360 -2.98 22.54 -4.77
CA GLU A 360 -3.04 23.91 -4.24
C GLU A 360 -4.33 24.64 -4.66
N GLU A 361 -4.68 25.72 -3.94
CA GLU A 361 -5.80 26.59 -4.35
C GLU A 361 -5.61 27.14 -5.79
N ASP A 362 -4.36 27.41 -6.21
CA ASP A 362 -4.01 27.65 -7.61
C ASP A 362 -3.96 26.31 -8.38
N SER A 363 -5.10 25.96 -8.95
CA SER A 363 -5.31 24.69 -9.63
C SER A 363 -4.68 24.61 -11.04
N TYR A 364 -4.01 25.67 -11.51
CA TYR A 364 -3.40 25.69 -12.85
C TYR A 364 -2.34 24.59 -13.03
N SER A 365 -1.43 24.43 -12.07
CA SER A 365 -0.38 23.39 -12.11
C SER A 365 -0.97 21.98 -12.06
N ALA A 366 -2.06 21.78 -11.32
CA ALA A 366 -2.79 20.51 -11.29
C ALA A 366 -3.44 20.22 -12.66
N ALA A 367 -3.99 21.24 -13.32
CA ALA A 367 -4.52 21.13 -14.69
C ALA A 367 -3.42 20.73 -15.67
N VAL A 368 -2.24 21.35 -15.59
CA VAL A 368 -1.06 21.01 -16.41
C VAL A 368 -0.64 19.55 -16.16
N ALA A 369 -0.53 19.12 -14.90
CA ALA A 369 -0.16 17.75 -14.55
C ALA A 369 -1.14 16.71 -15.10
N ILE A 370 -2.45 16.94 -14.96
CA ILE A 370 -3.49 16.07 -15.52
C ILE A 370 -3.42 16.07 -17.04
N GLY A 371 -3.23 17.24 -17.66
CA GLY A 371 -3.07 17.38 -19.10
C GLY A 371 -1.86 16.60 -19.63
N ASN A 372 -0.72 16.69 -18.97
CA ASN A 372 0.48 15.93 -19.31
C ASN A 372 0.19 14.42 -19.31
N LEU A 373 -0.48 13.91 -18.28
CA LEU A 373 -0.82 12.49 -18.19
C LEU A 373 -1.82 12.06 -19.26
N LEU A 374 -2.87 12.83 -19.52
CA LEU A 374 -3.84 12.53 -20.59
C LEU A 374 -3.18 12.52 -21.98
N HIS A 375 -2.27 13.46 -22.22
CA HIS A 375 -1.52 13.54 -23.47
C HIS A 375 -0.58 12.33 -23.63
N CYS A 376 0.12 11.95 -22.57
CA CYS A 376 1.05 10.83 -22.58
C CYS A 376 0.36 9.45 -22.62
N CYS A 377 -0.96 9.35 -22.44
CA CYS A 377 -1.68 8.07 -22.36
C CYS A 377 -2.74 7.92 -23.47
N PRO A 378 -2.36 7.72 -24.74
CA PRO A 378 -3.29 7.75 -25.87
C PRO A 378 -4.34 6.62 -25.89
N ALA A 379 -4.04 5.47 -25.26
CA ALA A 379 -4.92 4.30 -25.21
C ALA A 379 -5.74 4.18 -23.90
N LEU A 380 -5.80 5.25 -23.11
CA LEU A 380 -6.45 5.25 -21.80
C LEU A 380 -7.95 4.95 -21.90
N GLN A 381 -8.41 3.94 -21.15
CA GLN A 381 -9.80 3.46 -21.15
C GLN A 381 -10.55 3.84 -19.87
N GLU A 382 -9.83 3.87 -18.74
CA GLU A 382 -10.40 4.19 -17.44
C GLU A 382 -9.53 5.19 -16.66
N LEU A 383 -10.14 6.30 -16.24
CA LEU A 383 -9.50 7.34 -15.46
C LEU A 383 -10.18 7.45 -14.08
N ARG A 384 -9.39 7.35 -13.00
CA ARG A 384 -9.86 7.57 -11.63
C ARG A 384 -9.09 8.69 -10.97
N LEU A 385 -9.76 9.77 -10.59
CA LEU A 385 -9.15 10.91 -9.90
C LEU A 385 -9.73 11.00 -8.49
N LYS A 386 -8.85 11.12 -7.49
CA LYS A 386 -9.25 11.37 -6.11
C LYS A 386 -8.40 12.48 -5.51
N PHE A 387 -8.97 13.66 -5.38
CA PHE A 387 -8.23 14.83 -4.93
C PHE A 387 -8.82 15.44 -3.66
N LYS A 388 -7.96 16.18 -2.95
CA LYS A 388 -8.30 17.04 -1.83
C LYS A 388 -7.67 18.40 -2.08
N ILE A 389 -8.37 19.47 -1.77
CA ILE A 389 -7.80 20.82 -1.82
C ILE A 389 -6.94 21.01 -0.56
N HIS A 390 -5.76 21.59 -0.73
CA HIS A 390 -4.94 22.08 0.38
C HIS A 390 -4.55 23.54 0.14
N ARG A 391 -4.42 24.28 1.25
CA ARG A 391 -3.61 25.51 1.24
C ARG A 391 -2.14 25.12 1.17
N ASP A 392 -1.31 26.03 0.66
CA ASP A 392 0.13 25.86 0.48
C ASP A 392 0.75 24.93 1.55
N LEU A 393 1.16 23.75 1.10
CA LEU A 393 1.73 22.70 1.94
C LEU A 393 3.13 23.05 2.46
N TYR A 394 3.80 24.02 1.82
CA TYR A 394 5.16 24.47 2.08
C TYR A 394 5.21 25.80 2.84
N ALA A 395 4.07 26.48 3.03
CA ALA A 395 3.97 27.56 4.01
C ALA A 395 4.38 27.01 5.39
N THR A 396 5.35 27.65 6.03
CA THR A 396 5.73 27.32 7.41
C THR A 396 4.46 27.26 8.26
N PRO A 397 4.26 26.20 9.07
CA PRO A 397 3.05 26.11 9.86
C PRO A 397 3.07 27.27 10.86
N SER A 398 2.34 28.33 10.56
CA SER A 398 2.07 29.40 11.50
C SER A 398 1.28 28.77 12.64
N GLY A 399 1.98 28.56 13.77
CA GLY A 399 1.43 28.25 15.08
C GLY A 399 0.42 27.10 15.13
N TRP A 400 0.83 25.95 15.66
CA TRP A 400 -0.09 24.94 16.16
C TRP A 400 -1.02 25.54 17.23
N VAL A 401 -2.15 26.10 16.82
CA VAL A 401 -3.29 26.30 17.71
C VAL A 401 -4.06 24.99 17.66
N ARG A 402 -3.89 24.14 18.68
CA ARG A 402 -4.84 23.06 18.96
C ARG A 402 -6.19 23.72 19.23
N HIS A 403 -7.05 23.76 18.22
CA HIS A 403 -8.45 24.09 18.41
C HIS A 403 -9.10 22.93 19.19
N SER A 404 -9.83 23.22 20.26
CA SER A 404 -10.66 22.21 20.93
C SER A 404 -11.67 21.62 19.94
N GLU A 405 -12.16 20.40 20.18
CA GLU A 405 -13.18 19.76 19.32
C GLU A 405 -14.39 20.68 19.09
N GLU A 406 -14.79 21.47 20.09
CA GLU A 406 -15.84 22.50 19.97
C GLU A 406 -15.48 23.60 18.98
N ARG A 407 -14.23 24.08 18.99
CA ARG A 407 -13.77 25.16 18.11
C ARG A 407 -13.61 24.67 16.66
N GLN A 408 -13.28 23.39 16.48
CA GLN A 408 -13.30 22.75 15.17
C GLN A 408 -14.73 22.57 14.65
N ALA A 409 -15.66 22.11 15.49
CA ALA A 409 -17.07 22.00 15.15
C ALA A 409 -17.71 23.35 14.81
N GLN A 410 -17.29 24.42 15.48
CA GLN A 410 -17.76 25.77 15.21
C GLN A 410 -17.23 26.32 13.88
N LEU A 411 -15.96 26.06 13.54
CA LEU A 411 -15.41 26.38 12.21
C LEU A 411 -16.11 25.59 11.09
N ASP A 412 -16.46 24.32 11.33
CA ASP A 412 -17.19 23.50 10.38
C ASP A 412 -18.65 23.97 10.21
N LEU A 413 -19.27 24.48 11.29
CA LEU A 413 -20.59 25.12 11.26
C LEU A 413 -20.56 26.44 10.50
N GLU A 414 -19.56 27.29 10.74
CA GLU A 414 -19.36 28.56 10.02
C GLU A 414 -19.17 28.31 8.52
N LYS A 415 -18.30 27.37 8.14
CA LYS A 415 -18.13 26.94 6.74
C LYS A 415 -19.45 26.43 6.14
N SER A 416 -20.21 25.63 6.88
CA SER A 416 -21.51 25.13 6.43
C SER A 416 -22.53 26.25 6.22
N MET A 417 -22.54 27.26 7.11
CA MET A 417 -23.40 28.43 6.99
C MET A 417 -23.03 29.31 5.79
N GLU A 418 -21.74 29.52 5.52
CA GLU A 418 -21.26 30.23 4.34
C GLU A 418 -21.67 29.52 3.03
N SER A 419 -21.55 28.18 2.98
CA SER A 419 -22.02 27.38 1.85
C SER A 419 -23.53 27.52 1.64
N LEU A 420 -24.32 27.53 2.74
CA LEU A 420 -25.77 27.71 2.72
C LEU A 420 -26.19 29.11 2.27
N GLN A 421 -25.46 30.14 2.70
CA GLN A 421 -25.68 31.52 2.24
C GLN A 421 -25.38 31.68 0.75
N ARG A 422 -24.30 31.05 0.25
CA ARG A 422 -23.99 30.98 -1.19
C ARG A 422 -25.09 30.28 -1.99
N LEU A 423 -25.56 29.12 -1.51
CA LEU A 423 -26.69 28.39 -2.08
C LEU A 423 -27.96 29.26 -2.19
N LYS A 424 -28.25 30.07 -1.16
CA LYS A 424 -29.40 30.99 -1.15
C LYS A 424 -29.24 32.17 -2.10
N LEU A 425 -28.03 32.62 -2.39
CA LEU A 425 -27.75 33.69 -3.35
C LEU A 425 -27.91 33.19 -4.80
N GLU A 426 -27.47 31.96 -5.10
CA GLU A 426 -27.56 31.39 -6.45
C GLU A 426 -28.94 30.78 -6.78
N THR A 427 -29.77 30.43 -5.80
CA THR A 427 -31.18 30.02 -6.03
C THR A 427 -32.14 31.19 -6.23
N ARG A 428 -31.67 32.44 -6.03
CA ARG A 428 -32.49 33.65 -6.10
C ARG A 428 -32.48 34.35 -7.47
N THR A 429 -31.70 33.86 -8.43
CA THR A 429 -31.71 34.34 -9.82
C THR A 429 -32.92 33.75 -10.57
N PRO A 430 -33.86 34.59 -11.07
CA PRO A 430 -34.99 34.11 -11.85
C PRO A 430 -34.53 33.65 -13.26
N PRO A 431 -35.33 32.83 -13.97
CA PRO A 431 -35.03 32.42 -15.33
C PRO A 431 -35.33 33.58 -16.29
N SER A 432 -34.41 34.53 -16.43
CA SER A 432 -34.51 35.57 -17.47
C SER A 432 -33.63 35.19 -18.67
N THR A 433 -34.32 34.84 -19.76
CA THR A 433 -33.95 35.14 -21.16
C THR A 433 -32.45 35.18 -21.51
N GLY A 434 -31.94 34.06 -22.03
CA GLY A 434 -31.13 34.06 -23.27
C GLY A 434 -29.75 34.70 -23.29
N VAL A 435 -29.09 34.99 -22.15
CA VAL A 435 -27.70 35.45 -22.16
C VAL A 435 -26.89 34.76 -21.06
N ASP A 436 -26.02 33.83 -21.49
CA ASP A 436 -24.83 33.25 -20.86
C ASP A 436 -24.50 33.68 -19.41
N ALA A 437 -25.26 33.20 -18.42
CA ALA A 437 -24.88 33.26 -17.01
C ALA A 437 -23.94 32.11 -16.58
N ASP A 438 -23.48 31.30 -17.55
CA ASP A 438 -22.66 30.10 -17.35
C ASP A 438 -21.21 30.30 -17.85
N ARG A 439 -20.73 31.57 -17.87
CA ARG A 439 -19.30 31.87 -18.07
C ARG A 439 -18.54 31.51 -16.79
N PHE A 440 -18.21 30.23 -16.65
CA PHE A 440 -17.11 29.81 -15.80
C PHE A 440 -15.88 30.63 -16.22
N ASP A 441 -15.28 31.38 -15.30
CA ASP A 441 -13.93 31.90 -15.51
C ASP A 441 -13.01 30.68 -15.59
N ASP A 442 -12.56 30.41 -16.81
CA ASP A 442 -11.99 29.13 -17.18
C ASP A 442 -10.45 29.18 -17.19
N GLY A 443 -9.87 30.25 -16.63
CA GLY A 443 -8.42 30.46 -16.52
C GLY A 443 -7.68 29.24 -16.00
N ASP A 444 -8.22 28.59 -14.97
CA ASP A 444 -7.65 27.39 -14.35
C ASP A 444 -7.52 26.18 -15.29
N LEU A 445 -8.39 26.06 -16.30
CA LEU A 445 -8.40 24.95 -17.26
C LEU A 445 -7.79 25.31 -18.62
N SER A 446 -7.28 26.53 -18.78
CA SER A 446 -6.65 26.97 -20.03
C SER A 446 -5.57 26.00 -20.50
N ALA A 447 -4.80 25.41 -19.59
CA ALA A 447 -3.80 24.38 -19.87
C ALA A 447 -4.38 23.10 -20.53
N LEU A 448 -5.60 22.71 -20.17
CA LEU A 448 -6.28 21.55 -20.77
C LEU A 448 -6.92 21.91 -22.11
N LYS A 449 -7.52 23.09 -22.25
CA LYS A 449 -8.26 23.46 -23.47
C LYS A 449 -7.39 23.70 -24.69
N VAL A 450 -6.13 24.06 -24.51
CA VAL A 450 -5.19 24.32 -25.62
C VAL A 450 -4.68 23.02 -26.26
N ARG A 451 -4.80 21.88 -25.57
CA ARG A 451 -4.16 20.62 -25.98
C ARG A 451 -5.15 19.60 -26.53
N TRP A 452 -4.65 18.81 -27.47
CA TRP A 452 -5.36 17.66 -28.02
C TRP A 452 -5.01 16.37 -27.26
N PHE A 453 -6.02 15.55 -26.96
CA PHE A 453 -5.90 14.33 -26.16
C PHE A 453 -6.48 13.12 -26.91
N PRO A 454 -5.64 12.26 -27.52
CA PRO A 454 -6.10 11.12 -28.32
C PRO A 454 -6.98 10.12 -27.55
N CYS A 455 -6.79 10.03 -26.24
CA CYS A 455 -7.56 9.14 -25.39
C CYS A 455 -9.01 9.59 -25.20
N LEU A 456 -9.27 10.90 -25.13
CA LEU A 456 -10.62 11.44 -24.96
C LEU A 456 -11.49 11.17 -26.18
N ASP A 457 -10.90 11.21 -27.37
CA ASP A 457 -11.63 11.01 -28.63
C ASP A 457 -12.03 9.55 -28.86
N ASN A 458 -11.13 8.60 -28.57
CA ASN A 458 -11.28 7.24 -29.10
C ASN A 458 -11.30 6.11 -28.05
N HIS A 459 -10.80 6.34 -26.84
CA HIS A 459 -10.50 5.23 -25.92
C HIS A 459 -11.15 5.36 -24.54
N LEU A 460 -11.34 6.58 -24.01
CA LEU A 460 -11.76 6.79 -22.63
C LEU A 460 -13.26 6.49 -22.45
N ARG A 461 -13.56 5.33 -21.85
CA ARG A 461 -14.92 4.82 -21.65
C ARG A 461 -15.44 5.03 -20.24
N LYS A 462 -14.55 5.08 -19.24
CA LYS A 462 -14.94 5.15 -17.83
C LYS A 462 -14.19 6.23 -17.08
N ILE A 463 -14.92 7.07 -16.35
CA ILE A 463 -14.34 8.12 -15.50
C ILE A 463 -14.93 8.04 -14.10
N ARG A 464 -14.07 8.06 -13.08
CA ARG A 464 -14.48 8.17 -11.68
C ARG A 464 -13.77 9.34 -11.01
N LEU A 465 -14.53 10.27 -10.47
CA LEU A 465 -14.03 11.45 -9.76
C LEU A 465 -14.49 11.41 -8.31
N GLU A 466 -13.56 11.57 -7.37
CA GLU A 466 -13.80 11.66 -5.93
C GLU A 466 -13.15 12.94 -5.39
N PHE A 467 -13.95 13.90 -4.96
CA PHE A 467 -13.48 15.17 -4.39
C PHE A 467 -14.42 15.68 -3.31
N LYS A 468 -14.00 16.71 -2.58
CA LYS A 468 -14.85 17.40 -1.59
C LYS A 468 -15.36 18.68 -2.24
N LEU A 469 -16.68 18.80 -2.41
CA LEU A 469 -17.29 19.99 -2.99
C LEU A 469 -17.13 21.19 -2.05
N GLU A 470 -16.28 22.14 -2.41
CA GLU A 470 -16.12 23.41 -1.68
C GLU A 470 -16.96 24.53 -2.27
N SER A 471 -17.07 24.59 -3.60
CA SER A 471 -17.90 25.56 -4.32
C SER A 471 -18.38 24.99 -5.67
N PHE A 472 -19.45 25.57 -6.23
CA PHE A 472 -19.99 25.12 -7.52
C PHE A 472 -19.14 25.50 -8.74
N ASN A 473 -18.12 26.34 -8.53
CA ASN A 473 -17.13 26.74 -9.53
C ASN A 473 -15.73 26.25 -9.15
N CYS A 474 -15.60 25.26 -8.26
CA CYS A 474 -14.28 24.72 -7.92
C CYS A 474 -13.65 23.99 -9.11
N PHE A 475 -12.33 23.88 -9.09
CA PHE A 475 -11.54 23.19 -10.10
C PHE A 475 -12.08 21.80 -10.43
N ASP A 476 -12.46 21.00 -9.44
CA ASP A 476 -13.00 19.65 -9.66
C ASP A 476 -14.28 19.65 -10.51
N VAL A 477 -15.17 20.63 -10.30
CA VAL A 477 -16.42 20.78 -11.06
C VAL A 477 -16.13 21.24 -12.49
N LYS A 478 -15.20 22.19 -12.67
CA LYS A 478 -14.73 22.62 -13.99
C LYS A 478 -14.10 21.45 -14.75
N LEU A 479 -13.22 20.68 -14.09
CA LEU A 479 -12.57 19.50 -14.66
C LEU A 479 -13.61 18.41 -15.05
N THR A 480 -14.61 18.20 -14.20
CA THR A 480 -15.75 17.31 -14.48
C THR A 480 -16.46 17.74 -15.77
N LYS A 481 -16.79 19.02 -15.91
CA LYS A 481 -17.41 19.58 -17.12
C LYS A 481 -16.53 19.35 -18.36
N PHE A 482 -15.24 19.70 -18.28
CA PHE A 482 -14.28 19.52 -19.35
C PHE A 482 -14.22 18.06 -19.85
N LEU A 483 -14.12 17.09 -18.93
CA LEU A 483 -14.03 15.67 -19.30
C LEU A 483 -15.30 15.16 -19.98
N VAL A 484 -16.49 15.61 -19.54
CA VAL A 484 -17.78 15.24 -20.16
C VAL A 484 -17.90 15.80 -21.57
N GLU A 485 -17.53 17.07 -21.74
CA GLU A 485 -17.62 17.74 -23.03
C GLU A 485 -16.65 17.14 -24.06
N ASN A 486 -15.43 16.78 -23.62
CA ASN A 486 -14.36 16.35 -24.53
C ASN A 486 -14.24 14.82 -24.71
N ALA A 487 -14.67 13.98 -23.77
CA ALA A 487 -14.58 12.53 -23.93
C ALA A 487 -15.71 12.00 -24.85
N VAL A 488 -15.40 11.66 -26.10
CA VAL A 488 -16.40 11.34 -27.14
C VAL A 488 -17.03 9.96 -26.94
N VAL A 489 -16.23 8.95 -26.55
CA VAL A 489 -16.66 7.55 -26.38
C VAL A 489 -16.99 7.18 -24.92
N LEU A 490 -17.24 8.17 -24.07
CA LEU A 490 -17.50 7.97 -22.65
C LEU A 490 -18.79 7.16 -22.44
N GLU A 491 -18.69 6.02 -21.76
CA GLU A 491 -19.82 5.12 -21.48
C GLU A 491 -20.33 5.28 -20.05
N GLU A 492 -19.42 5.49 -19.09
CA GLU A 492 -19.74 5.51 -17.66
C GLU A 492 -19.00 6.64 -16.95
N MET A 493 -19.73 7.40 -16.14
CA MET A 493 -19.15 8.42 -15.27
C MET A 493 -19.71 8.33 -13.85
N GLU A 494 -18.80 8.22 -12.89
CA GLU A 494 -19.09 8.24 -11.45
C GLU A 494 -18.49 9.50 -10.85
N VAL A 495 -19.30 10.32 -10.18
CA VAL A 495 -18.83 11.51 -9.45
C VAL A 495 -19.29 11.42 -8.01
N HIS A 496 -18.32 11.47 -7.09
CA HIS A 496 -18.53 11.52 -5.65
C HIS A 496 -17.99 12.85 -5.13
N ASP A 497 -18.88 13.71 -4.66
CA ASP A 497 -18.63 15.11 -4.28
C ASP A 497 -18.51 15.32 -2.76
N GLY A 498 -18.50 14.23 -1.97
CA GLY A 498 -18.34 14.25 -0.52
C GLY A 498 -19.62 13.87 0.22
N ASP A 499 -19.91 14.55 1.33
CA ASP A 499 -21.04 14.24 2.21
C ASP A 499 -22.36 14.33 1.45
N GLN A 500 -23.18 13.29 1.57
CA GLN A 500 -24.33 12.94 0.72
C GLN A 500 -25.49 13.97 0.67
N LYS A 501 -25.33 15.17 1.25
CA LYS A 501 -26.38 16.20 1.37
C LYS A 501 -26.53 17.08 0.11
N VAL A 502 -25.53 17.16 -0.77
CA VAL A 502 -25.55 17.98 -2.01
C VAL A 502 -25.47 17.11 -3.27
N TYR A 503 -25.89 15.84 -3.17
CA TYR A 503 -25.84 14.82 -4.23
C TYR A 503 -26.51 15.20 -5.56
N ASN A 504 -27.26 16.30 -5.61
CA ASN A 504 -28.15 16.61 -6.72
C ASN A 504 -27.59 17.61 -7.74
N HIS A 505 -26.65 18.50 -7.38
CA HIS A 505 -26.29 19.60 -8.30
C HIS A 505 -25.33 19.19 -9.41
N VAL A 506 -24.22 18.52 -9.08
CA VAL A 506 -23.28 18.06 -10.11
C VAL A 506 -23.95 17.01 -10.99
N HIS A 507 -24.70 16.07 -10.41
CA HIS A 507 -25.47 15.08 -11.17
C HIS A 507 -26.54 15.70 -12.07
N HIS A 508 -27.21 16.78 -11.64
CA HIS A 508 -28.15 17.52 -12.50
C HIS A 508 -27.44 18.30 -13.61
N LYS A 509 -26.32 18.98 -13.29
CA LYS A 509 -25.49 19.67 -14.30
C LYS A 509 -24.85 18.70 -15.30
N LEU A 510 -24.51 17.48 -14.88
CA LEU A 510 -24.05 16.43 -15.79
C LEU A 510 -25.09 16.18 -16.88
N GLU A 511 -26.38 16.05 -16.54
CA GLU A 511 -27.47 15.88 -17.53
C GLU A 511 -27.56 17.06 -18.51
N ILE A 512 -27.34 18.30 -18.05
CA ILE A 512 -27.34 19.50 -18.89
C ILE A 512 -26.10 19.55 -19.81
N TRP A 513 -24.90 19.32 -19.28
CA TRP A 513 -23.66 19.29 -20.07
C TRP A 513 -23.65 18.13 -21.09
N ARG A 514 -24.35 17.04 -20.79
CA ARG A 514 -24.61 15.94 -21.75
C ARG A 514 -25.52 16.35 -22.90
N ALA A 515 -26.60 17.06 -22.60
CA ALA A 515 -27.52 17.55 -23.62
C ALA A 515 -26.84 18.54 -24.56
N ASN A 516 -26.02 19.44 -23.99
CA ASN A 516 -25.28 20.44 -24.76
C ASN A 516 -24.10 19.86 -25.55
N SER A 517 -23.56 18.69 -25.16
CA SER A 517 -22.47 18.01 -25.89
C SER A 517 -22.95 17.04 -26.98
N GLY A 518 -24.27 16.88 -27.18
CA GLY A 518 -24.85 16.04 -28.24
C GLY A 518 -24.75 14.52 -28.02
N LYS A 519 -24.41 14.05 -26.81
CA LYS A 519 -24.10 12.63 -26.51
C LYS A 519 -25.24 11.93 -25.77
N SER A 520 -25.86 10.91 -26.38
CA SER A 520 -27.14 10.36 -25.91
C SER A 520 -27.09 9.08 -25.05
N LYS A 521 -25.92 8.48 -24.77
CA LYS A 521 -25.84 7.18 -24.06
C LYS A 521 -24.69 7.03 -23.05
N ILE A 522 -24.56 7.96 -22.10
CA ILE A 522 -23.61 7.80 -20.97
C ILE A 522 -24.37 7.35 -19.71
N LYS A 523 -23.98 6.24 -19.11
CA LYS A 523 -24.52 5.78 -17.82
C LYS A 523 -23.93 6.63 -16.68
N ILE A 524 -24.75 7.38 -15.96
CA ILE A 524 -24.36 7.97 -14.66
C ILE A 524 -24.61 6.91 -13.61
N VAL A 525 -23.58 6.50 -12.89
CA VAL A 525 -23.76 5.70 -11.69
C VAL A 525 -23.72 6.65 -10.49
N GLY A 526 -24.86 6.76 -9.82
CA GLY A 526 -25.18 7.77 -8.81
C GLY A 526 -26.68 7.88 -8.53
N LYS A 527 -27.53 7.51 -9.50
CA LYS A 527 -28.97 7.25 -9.29
C LYS A 527 -29.13 5.97 -8.46
N HIS A 528 -29.33 6.09 -7.15
CA HIS A 528 -30.09 5.08 -6.44
C HIS A 528 -31.54 5.19 -6.88
N ASN A 529 -32.10 4.03 -7.23
CA ASN A 529 -33.50 3.82 -7.57
C ASN A 529 -34.40 4.32 -6.44
N ASN A 530 -34.85 5.57 -6.52
CA ASN A 530 -36.16 5.92 -5.99
C ASN A 530 -37.18 5.70 -7.12
N ALA A 531 -37.45 4.42 -7.38
CA ALA A 531 -38.67 4.03 -8.06
C ALA A 531 -39.53 3.31 -7.02
N THR A 532 -40.46 4.08 -6.47
CA THR A 532 -41.70 3.65 -5.86
C THR A 532 -42.34 2.50 -6.64
N SER A 533 -42.64 1.40 -5.94
CA SER A 533 -43.76 0.53 -6.28
C SER A 533 -44.34 -0.08 -5.00
N LEU A 534 -45.43 0.55 -4.54
CA LEU A 534 -46.46 0.12 -3.57
C LEU A 534 -46.03 -0.15 -2.12
#